data_AF-A0A7Y5JXD4-F1
#
_entry.id   AF-A0A7Y5JXD4-F1
#
_cell.length_a   1.000
_cell.length_b   1.000
_cell.length_c   1.000
_cell.angle_alpha   90.00
_cell.angle_beta   90.00
_cell.angle_gamma   90.00
#
_symmetry.space_group_name_H-M   'P 1'
#
loop_
_entity.id
_entity.type
_entity.pdbx_description
1 polymer ?
#
loop_
_entity_poly.entity_id
_entity_poly.type
_entity_poly.pdbx_seq_one_letter_code
_entity_poly.pdbx_strand_id
1 'polypeptide(L)'
;MTVWIDEPIWPAHGRLFAHLVSDTSYDELHAVARAAQLHPRSFDGDHYDVPDARWQSVVEAGAIPTTGVDLARRLNASGLRLRKRKRDRGVRRILDVSFPNGASDVDLVASDDPLDHVRVSAAMVFVRDRRG
;
A
#
# COMPACT_ATOMS: atom_id res chain seq x y z
N MET A 1 4.68 -3.33 -17.95
CA MET A 1 3.87 -2.78 -16.86
C MET A 1 3.17 -3.96 -16.23
N THR A 2 3.48 -4.21 -14.96
CA THR A 2 3.28 -5.52 -14.35
C THR A 2 2.87 -5.38 -12.90
N VAL A 3 1.76 -6.01 -12.56
CA VAL A 3 1.33 -6.19 -11.18
C VAL A 3 1.82 -7.55 -10.71
N TRP A 4 2.45 -7.59 -9.54
CA TRP A 4 3.11 -8.77 -8.98
C TRP A 4 2.36 -9.26 -7.75
N ILE A 5 2.21 -10.58 -7.61
CA ILE A 5 1.61 -11.22 -6.42
C ILE A 5 2.55 -12.28 -5.85
N ASP A 6 2.73 -12.32 -4.52
CA ASP A 6 3.49 -13.39 -3.84
C ASP A 6 2.63 -14.61 -3.48
N GLU A 7 3.23 -15.67 -2.95
CA GLU A 7 2.48 -16.82 -2.44
C GLU A 7 1.72 -16.48 -1.15
N PRO A 8 0.51 -17.03 -0.94
CA PRO A 8 -0.25 -16.77 0.28
C PRO A 8 0.34 -17.56 1.45
N ILE A 9 1.36 -16.99 2.10
CA ILE A 9 2.08 -17.62 3.22
C ILE A 9 1.96 -16.83 4.53
N TRP A 10 1.34 -15.65 4.50
CA TRP A 10 1.29 -14.74 5.65
C TRP A 10 0.04 -14.99 6.50
N PRO A 11 0.17 -15.49 7.75
CA PRO A 11 -0.99 -15.84 8.56
C PRO A 11 -1.60 -14.59 9.23
N ALA A 12 -2.91 -14.37 9.04
CA ALA A 12 -3.69 -13.40 9.78
C ALA A 12 -5.18 -13.81 9.80
N HIS A 13 -5.92 -13.43 10.84
CA HIS A 13 -7.38 -13.64 10.91
C HIS A 13 -7.87 -15.06 10.55
N GLY A 14 -7.09 -16.08 10.90
CA GLY A 14 -7.41 -17.49 10.63
C GLY A 14 -7.31 -17.92 9.15
N ARG A 15 -6.59 -17.17 8.31
CA ARG A 15 -6.33 -17.50 6.89
C ARG A 15 -4.93 -17.08 6.47
N LEU A 16 -4.52 -17.46 5.28
CA LEU A 16 -3.27 -17.00 4.66
C LEU A 16 -3.53 -15.83 3.73
N PHE A 17 -2.53 -14.95 3.64
CA PHE A 17 -2.53 -13.77 2.79
C PHE A 17 -1.29 -13.76 1.90
N ALA A 18 -1.50 -13.26 0.70
CA ALA A 18 -0.49 -12.78 -0.23
C ALA A 18 -0.53 -11.25 -0.30
N HIS A 19 0.46 -10.66 -0.94
CA HIS A 19 0.57 -9.24 -1.22
C HIS A 19 0.57 -9.02 -2.72
N LEU A 20 -0.13 -7.98 -3.14
CA LEU A 20 -0.21 -7.52 -4.53
C LEU A 20 0.39 -6.12 -4.63
N VAL A 21 1.35 -5.93 -5.55
CA VAL A 21 2.03 -4.64 -5.77
C VAL A 21 2.15 -4.32 -7.25
N SER A 22 2.34 -3.04 -7.55
CA SER A 22 2.91 -2.60 -8.82
C SER A 22 4.32 -2.07 -8.58
N ASP A 23 5.19 -2.20 -9.58
CA ASP A 23 6.50 -1.55 -9.62
C ASP A 23 6.53 -0.30 -10.53
N THR A 24 5.39 0.15 -11.04
CA THR A 24 5.31 1.33 -11.92
C THR A 24 4.23 2.35 -11.57
N SER A 25 3.02 1.95 -11.15
CA SER A 25 1.96 2.89 -10.78
C SER A 25 0.87 2.28 -9.88
N TYR A 26 0.25 3.12 -9.05
CA TYR A 26 -0.93 2.68 -8.29
C TYR A 26 -2.17 2.49 -9.16
N ASP A 27 -2.26 3.17 -10.31
CA ASP A 27 -3.43 3.07 -11.19
C ASP A 27 -3.61 1.65 -11.75
N GLU A 28 -2.52 1.03 -12.21
CA GLU A 28 -2.57 -0.37 -12.67
C GLU A 28 -2.83 -1.34 -11.51
N LEU A 29 -2.25 -1.08 -10.34
CA LEU A 29 -2.48 -1.88 -9.13
C LEU A 29 -3.96 -1.86 -8.76
N HIS A 30 -4.56 -0.68 -8.72
CA HIS A 30 -5.99 -0.51 -8.44
C HIS A 30 -6.86 -1.12 -9.54
N ALA A 31 -6.43 -1.09 -10.80
CA ALA A 31 -7.16 -1.74 -11.90
C ALA A 31 -7.22 -3.26 -11.73
N VAL A 32 -6.09 -3.91 -11.46
CA VAL A 32 -6.03 -5.36 -11.19
C VAL A 32 -6.82 -5.71 -9.93
N ALA A 33 -6.67 -4.95 -8.85
CA ALA A 33 -7.41 -5.17 -7.61
C ALA A 33 -8.94 -5.07 -7.82
N ARG A 34 -9.42 -4.10 -8.60
CA ARG A 34 -10.85 -3.98 -8.96
C ARG A 34 -11.33 -5.15 -9.81
N ALA A 35 -10.55 -5.56 -10.81
CA ALA A 35 -10.88 -6.70 -11.67
C ALA A 35 -10.98 -8.01 -10.86
N ALA A 36 -10.10 -8.19 -9.88
CA ALA A 36 -10.12 -9.32 -8.94
C ALA A 36 -11.12 -9.17 -7.78
N GLN A 37 -11.92 -8.08 -7.76
CA GLN A 37 -12.91 -7.77 -6.73
C GLN A 37 -12.33 -7.71 -5.30
N LEU A 38 -11.09 -7.25 -5.16
CA LEU A 38 -10.51 -6.98 -3.85
C LEU A 38 -11.23 -5.81 -3.19
N HIS A 39 -11.46 -5.94 -1.88
CA HIS A 39 -12.13 -4.89 -1.13
C HIS A 39 -11.21 -3.66 -1.01
N PRO A 40 -11.69 -2.41 -1.20
CA PRO A 40 -10.83 -1.22 -1.14
C PRO A 40 -10.05 -1.06 0.17
N ARG A 41 -10.57 -1.63 1.27
CA ARG A 41 -9.89 -1.62 2.58
C ARG A 41 -8.69 -2.55 2.69
N SER A 42 -8.50 -3.49 1.75
CA SER A 42 -7.28 -4.31 1.76
C SER A 42 -6.09 -3.59 1.12
N PHE A 43 -6.28 -2.38 0.56
CA PHE A 43 -5.17 -1.50 0.21
C PHE A 43 -4.58 -0.85 1.47
N ASP A 44 -3.26 -0.94 1.61
CA ASP A 44 -2.51 -0.41 2.75
C ASP A 44 -1.40 0.57 2.32
N GLY A 45 -1.75 1.44 1.37
CA GLY A 45 -0.93 2.59 0.97
C GLY A 45 0.04 2.31 -0.17
N ASP A 46 0.56 1.09 -0.29
CA ASP A 46 1.45 0.70 -1.40
C ASP A 46 1.24 -0.72 -1.95
N HIS A 47 0.39 -1.51 -1.30
CA HIS A 47 0.06 -2.87 -1.69
C HIS A 47 -1.38 -3.21 -1.30
N TYR A 48 -1.90 -4.30 -1.86
CA TYR A 48 -3.12 -4.94 -1.37
C TYR A 48 -2.78 -6.23 -0.61
N ASP A 49 -3.42 -6.44 0.53
CA ASP A 49 -3.52 -7.76 1.16
C ASP A 49 -4.55 -8.61 0.41
N VAL A 50 -4.13 -9.79 -0.04
CA VAL A 50 -4.93 -10.72 -0.83
C VAL A 50 -5.17 -11.98 -0.01
N PRO A 51 -6.41 -12.30 0.41
CA PRO A 51 -6.68 -13.57 1.06
C PRO A 51 -6.42 -14.73 0.07
N ASP A 52 -5.91 -15.85 0.58
CA ASP A 52 -5.68 -17.10 -0.16
C ASP A 52 -6.80 -17.47 -1.15
N ALA A 53 -8.07 -17.39 -0.71
CA ALA A 53 -9.25 -17.69 -1.53
C ALA A 53 -9.43 -16.77 -2.76
N ARG A 54 -8.74 -15.62 -2.82
CA ARG A 54 -8.77 -14.67 -3.95
C ARG A 54 -7.50 -14.70 -4.79
N TRP A 55 -6.47 -15.44 -4.38
CA TRP A 55 -5.18 -15.45 -5.05
C TRP A 55 -5.31 -15.79 -6.54
N GLN A 56 -6.05 -16.85 -6.85
CA GLN A 56 -6.29 -17.29 -8.23
C GLN A 56 -7.03 -16.21 -9.07
N SER A 57 -8.04 -15.55 -8.51
CA SER A 57 -8.76 -14.46 -9.20
C SER A 57 -7.86 -13.26 -9.49
N VAL A 58 -6.84 -13.01 -8.65
CA VAL A 58 -5.88 -11.92 -8.86
C VAL A 58 -4.91 -12.27 -9.99
N VAL A 59 -4.48 -13.54 -10.09
CA VAL A 59 -3.68 -14.03 -11.23
C VAL A 59 -4.50 -13.97 -12.52
N GLU A 60 -5.75 -14.40 -12.50
CA GLU A 60 -6.67 -14.30 -13.65
C GLU A 60 -6.95 -12.86 -14.07
N ALA A 61 -6.90 -11.91 -13.13
CA ALA A 61 -7.01 -10.48 -13.41
C ALA A 61 -5.72 -9.86 -13.99
N GLY A 62 -4.67 -10.65 -14.20
CA GLY A 62 -3.43 -10.23 -14.86
C GLY A 62 -2.24 -10.00 -13.93
N ALA A 63 -2.33 -10.35 -12.64
CA ALA A 63 -1.17 -10.35 -11.76
C ALA A 63 -0.20 -11.49 -12.11
N ILE A 64 1.09 -11.22 -12.05
CA ILE A 64 2.14 -12.20 -12.32
C ILE A 64 2.67 -12.75 -10.98
N PRO A 65 2.58 -14.07 -10.75
CA PRO A 65 3.17 -14.68 -9.56
C PRO A 65 4.69 -14.43 -9.48
N THR A 66 5.17 -14.14 -8.28
CA THR A 66 6.58 -14.04 -7.94
C THR A 66 6.79 -14.44 -6.48
N THR A 67 8.03 -14.38 -5.99
CA THR A 67 8.33 -14.60 -4.57
C THR A 67 8.16 -13.31 -3.77
N GLY A 68 7.84 -13.41 -2.47
CA GLY A 68 7.77 -12.24 -1.58
C GLY A 68 9.06 -11.41 -1.55
N VAL A 69 10.23 -12.05 -1.69
CA VAL A 69 11.54 -11.36 -1.76
C VAL A 69 11.66 -10.51 -3.02
N ASP A 70 11.30 -11.08 -4.18
CA ASP A 70 11.34 -10.36 -5.46
C ASP A 70 10.30 -9.22 -5.49
N LEU A 71 9.11 -9.49 -4.95
CA LEU A 71 8.03 -8.51 -4.81
C LEU A 71 8.49 -7.30 -3.98
N ALA A 72 9.06 -7.53 -2.80
CA ALA A 72 9.58 -6.47 -1.94
C ALA A 72 10.74 -5.71 -2.60
N ARG A 73 11.63 -6.41 -3.32
CA ARG A 73 12.75 -5.79 -4.05
C ARG A 73 12.24 -4.81 -5.12
N ARG A 74 11.26 -5.23 -5.93
CA ARG A 74 10.65 -4.41 -6.99
C ARG A 74 9.92 -3.20 -6.42
N LEU A 75 9.09 -3.41 -5.38
CA LEU A 75 8.39 -2.32 -4.72
C LEU A 75 9.35 -1.27 -4.16
N ASN A 76 10.46 -1.70 -3.52
CA ASN A 76 11.47 -0.76 -3.04
C ASN A 76 12.16 0.01 -4.17
N ALA A 77 12.45 -0.65 -5.30
CA ALA A 77 13.09 -0.01 -6.45
C ALA A 77 12.17 0.97 -7.20
N SER A 78 10.85 0.79 -7.10
CA SER A 78 9.86 1.62 -7.80
C SER A 78 9.67 3.03 -7.24
N GLY A 79 10.14 3.28 -6.00
CA GLY A 79 9.78 4.49 -5.25
C GLY A 79 8.36 4.49 -4.67
N LEU A 80 7.52 3.49 -4.98
CA LEU A 80 6.14 3.39 -4.50
C LEU A 80 6.01 2.83 -3.08
N ARG A 81 7.11 2.34 -2.45
CA ARG A 81 7.03 1.84 -1.06
C ARG A 81 6.63 2.98 -0.12
N LEU A 82 5.51 2.84 0.58
CA LEU A 82 5.08 3.71 1.66
C LEU A 82 5.57 3.11 2.97
N ARG A 83 6.44 3.83 3.69
CA ARG A 83 6.99 3.34 4.96
C ARG A 83 6.17 3.88 6.13
N LYS A 84 5.70 2.98 6.98
CA LYS A 84 4.85 3.30 8.13
C LYS A 84 5.20 2.45 9.36
N ARG A 85 4.79 2.87 10.55
CA ARG A 85 4.92 2.06 11.78
C ARG A 85 3.92 0.89 11.76
N LYS A 86 4.13 -0.12 12.60
CA LYS A 86 3.29 -1.33 12.65
C LYS A 86 1.79 -1.05 12.85
N ARG A 87 1.44 -0.01 13.63
CA ARG A 87 0.05 0.36 13.95
C ARG A 87 -0.51 1.48 13.07
N ASP A 88 0.33 2.01 12.20
CA ASP A 88 -0.08 3.01 11.23
C ASP A 88 -0.85 2.35 10.09
N ARG A 89 -1.70 3.11 9.41
CA ARG A 89 -2.35 2.74 8.15
C ARG A 89 -1.84 3.61 7.01
N GLY A 90 -1.36 2.99 5.94
CA GLY A 90 -0.97 3.72 4.73
C GLY A 90 -2.21 4.23 4.03
N VAL A 91 -2.25 5.52 3.71
CA VAL A 91 -3.38 6.13 2.98
C VAL A 91 -2.99 6.37 1.53
N ARG A 92 -1.87 7.07 1.31
CA ARG A 92 -1.40 7.43 -0.03
C ARG A 92 0.05 7.89 0.03
N ARG A 93 0.85 7.54 -0.98
CA ARG A 93 2.13 8.19 -1.27
C ARG A 93 1.98 9.10 -2.49
N ILE A 94 2.57 10.27 -2.44
CA ILE A 94 2.64 11.22 -3.54
C ILE A 94 4.11 11.49 -3.80
N LEU A 95 4.58 11.19 -5.00
CA LEU A 95 5.97 11.40 -5.37
C LEU A 95 6.19 12.82 -5.85
N ASP A 96 7.41 13.33 -5.64
CA ASP A 96 7.90 14.58 -6.24
C ASP A 96 7.00 15.81 -5.97
N VAL A 97 6.50 15.94 -4.74
CA VAL A 97 5.70 17.10 -4.32
C VAL A 97 6.62 18.31 -4.19
N SER A 98 6.23 19.42 -4.85
CA SER A 98 6.98 20.67 -4.79
C SER A 98 6.80 21.37 -3.44
N PHE A 99 7.92 21.65 -2.76
CA PHE A 99 7.99 22.51 -1.58
C PHE A 99 8.93 23.70 -1.82
N PRO A 100 8.84 24.78 -1.02
CA PRO A 100 9.74 25.94 -1.14
C PRO A 100 11.24 25.61 -1.02
N ASN A 101 11.59 24.49 -0.38
CA ASN A 101 12.95 24.01 -0.17
C ASN A 101 13.36 22.86 -1.10
N GLY A 102 12.60 22.60 -2.17
CA GLY A 102 12.84 21.53 -3.13
C GLY A 102 11.71 20.52 -3.21
N ALA A 103 11.84 19.55 -4.10
CA ALA A 103 10.86 18.48 -4.22
C ALA A 103 11.06 17.40 -3.15
N SER A 104 9.98 16.77 -2.70
CA SER A 104 10.00 15.67 -1.74
C SER A 104 8.81 14.75 -1.93
N ASP A 105 8.99 13.48 -1.63
CA ASP A 105 7.88 12.54 -1.55
C ASP A 105 7.09 12.75 -0.25
N VAL A 106 5.77 12.59 -0.34
CA VAL A 106 4.84 12.75 0.77
C VAL A 106 4.09 11.46 1.01
N ASP A 107 4.28 10.89 2.20
CA ASP A 107 3.51 9.75 2.70
C ASP A 107 2.36 10.27 3.59
N LEU A 108 1.13 10.01 3.19
CA LEU A 108 -0.06 10.21 4.02
C LEU A 108 -0.36 8.93 4.78
N VAL A 109 -0.34 9.04 6.10
CA VAL A 109 -0.50 7.93 7.04
C VAL A 109 -1.55 8.30 8.08
N ALA A 110 -2.48 7.38 8.35
CA ALA A 110 -3.41 7.49 9.48
C ALA A 110 -2.84 6.73 10.68
N SER A 111 -2.80 7.37 11.84
CA SER A 111 -2.23 6.78 13.05
C SER A 111 -2.90 7.31 14.32
N ASP A 112 -3.06 6.42 15.29
CA ASP A 112 -3.44 6.77 16.68
C ASP A 112 -2.20 7.06 17.54
N ASP A 113 -1.00 6.76 17.04
CA ASP A 113 0.26 7.02 17.74
C ASP A 113 0.73 8.45 17.48
N PRO A 114 0.99 9.26 18.53
CA PRO A 114 1.53 10.59 18.35
C PRO A 114 2.88 10.52 17.60
N LEU A 115 3.13 11.54 16.78
CA LEU A 115 4.43 11.73 16.13
C LEU A 115 5.42 12.33 17.12
N ASP A 116 6.70 12.01 16.91
CA ASP A 116 7.80 12.67 17.61
C ASP A 116 7.87 14.15 17.17
N HIS A 117 7.54 15.06 18.09
CA HIS A 117 7.45 16.50 17.84
C HIS A 117 8.74 17.10 17.27
N VAL A 118 9.91 16.51 17.54
CA VAL A 118 11.20 16.97 16.99
C VAL A 118 11.30 16.67 15.49
N ARG A 119 10.56 15.69 14.99
CA ARG A 119 10.53 15.28 13.58
C ARG A 119 9.40 15.92 12.77
N VAL A 120 8.56 16.72 13.40
CA VAL A 120 7.38 17.33 12.76
C VAL A 120 7.73 18.75 12.31
N SER A 121 7.77 18.97 10.99
CA SER A 121 7.93 20.31 10.40
C SER A 121 6.60 21.07 10.31
N ALA A 122 5.50 20.35 10.11
CA ALA A 122 4.13 20.87 10.12
C ALA A 122 3.16 19.75 10.51
N ALA A 123 2.10 20.08 11.25
CA ALA A 123 1.03 19.14 11.60
C ALA A 123 -0.32 19.69 11.16
N MET A 124 -1.16 18.81 10.62
CA MET A 124 -2.56 19.09 10.32
C MET A 124 -3.42 18.07 11.05
N VAL A 125 -4.38 18.55 11.84
CA VAL A 125 -5.34 17.71 12.57
C VAL A 125 -6.69 17.80 11.87
N PHE A 126 -7.22 16.65 11.43
CA PHE A 126 -8.57 16.57 10.89
C PHE A 126 -9.52 16.10 12.00
N VAL A 127 -10.44 16.97 12.41
CA VAL A 127 -11.51 16.62 13.36
C VAL A 127 -12.77 16.30 12.57
N ARG A 128 -13.32 15.10 12.76
CA ARG A 128 -14.65 14.73 12.28
C ARG A 128 -15.55 14.44 13.48
N ASP A 129 -16.80 14.90 13.42
CA ASP A 129 -17.80 14.53 14.41
C ASP A 129 -18.50 13.22 14.02
N ARG A 130 -19.52 12.80 14.78
CA ARG A 130 -20.27 11.56 14.50
C ARG A 130 -21.07 11.61 13.20
N ARG A 131 -21.21 12.78 12.57
CA ARG A 131 -21.96 13.00 11.32
C ARG A 131 -21.05 13.09 10.10
N GLY A 132 -19.74 13.24 10.31
CA GLY A 132 -18.73 13.27 9.24
C GLY A 132 -18.16 14.67 9.06
#